data_AF-A0A9D4TE52-F1
#
_entry.id   AF-A0A9D4TE52-F1
#
_cell.length_a   1.000
_cell.length_b   1.000
_cell.length_c   1.000
_cell.angle_alpha   90.00
_cell.angle_beta   90.00
_cell.angle_gamma   90.00
#
_symmetry.space_group_name_H-M   'P 1'
#
loop_
_entity.id
_entity.type
_entity.pdbx_description
1 polymer ?
#
loop_
_entity_poly.entity_id
_entity_poly.type
_entity_poly.pdbx_seq_one_letter_code
_entity_poly.pdbx_strand_id
1 'polypeptide(L)'
;MFRGAPNLVSVDLSQNQLLTITWRTIQDLAKIDAESFDMSLTGNKFSCDCRLAWILHLEKATRNAKFRRELRHVKCDFEEASASNMTGGSKVVRLSLKQLGCTEDYERPALGDFAHN
;
A
#
# COMPACT_ATOMS: atom_id res chain seq x y z
N MET A 1 6.16 0.67 -12.56
CA MET A 1 7.08 1.81 -12.29
C MET A 1 8.50 1.33 -12.05
N PHE A 2 8.72 0.29 -11.22
CA PHE A 2 10.07 -0.16 -10.86
C PHE A 2 10.68 -1.27 -11.73
N ARG A 3 10.11 -1.56 -12.91
CA ARG A 3 10.55 -2.67 -13.80
C ARG A 3 12.02 -2.62 -14.22
N GLY A 4 12.65 -1.44 -14.22
CA GLY A 4 14.07 -1.28 -14.55
C GLY A 4 15.03 -1.35 -13.36
N ALA A 5 14.52 -1.54 -12.14
CA ALA A 5 15.32 -1.50 -10.91
C ALA A 5 15.03 -2.72 -10.02
N PRO A 6 15.34 -3.95 -10.46
CA PRO A 6 15.01 -5.18 -9.73
C PRO A 6 15.76 -5.31 -8.39
N ASN A 7 16.90 -4.62 -8.25
CA ASN A 7 17.73 -4.65 -7.06
C ASN A 7 17.44 -3.53 -6.06
N LEU A 8 16.37 -2.76 -6.26
CA LEU A 8 15.99 -1.67 -5.39
C LEU A 8 15.69 -2.20 -3.98
N VAL A 9 16.44 -1.71 -3.00
CA VAL A 9 16.30 -2.09 -1.58
C VAL A 9 15.67 -0.99 -0.74
N SER A 10 15.61 0.24 -1.25
CA SER A 10 15.02 1.36 -0.53
C SER A 10 14.26 2.27 -1.49
N VAL A 11 13.03 2.63 -1.10
CA VAL A 11 12.15 3.54 -1.82
C VAL A 11 11.53 4.51 -0.84
N ASP A 12 11.88 5.79 -0.92
CA ASP A 12 11.21 6.83 -0.15
C ASP A 12 10.27 7.63 -1.05
N LEU A 13 8.97 7.48 -0.83
CA LEU A 13 7.91 8.29 -1.44
C LEU A 13 7.12 9.05 -0.36
N SER A 14 7.65 9.14 0.86
CA SER A 14 6.98 9.83 1.95
C SER A 14 6.87 11.33 1.70
N GLN A 15 5.91 11.99 2.35
CA GLN A 15 5.70 13.44 2.28
C GLN A 15 5.52 13.99 0.84
N ASN A 16 4.88 13.21 -0.03
CA ASN A 16 4.56 13.61 -1.40
C ASN A 16 3.06 13.94 -1.54
N GLN A 17 2.61 14.17 -2.78
CA GLN A 17 1.20 14.45 -3.10
C GLN A 17 0.56 13.29 -3.86
N LEU A 18 0.98 12.04 -3.60
CA LEU A 18 0.40 10.88 -4.25
C LEU A 18 -1.07 10.71 -3.82
N LEU A 19 -1.95 10.55 -4.81
CA LEU A 19 -3.35 10.22 -4.60
C LEU A 19 -3.60 8.71 -4.58
N THR A 20 -2.70 7.94 -5.20
CA THR A 20 -2.83 6.49 -5.27
C THR A 20 -1.46 5.84 -5.48
N ILE A 21 -1.35 4.59 -5.05
CA ILE A 21 -0.28 3.68 -5.45
C ILE A 21 -0.90 2.29 -5.61
N THR A 22 -0.72 1.69 -6.78
CA THR A 22 -1.36 0.40 -7.11
C THR A 22 -0.44 -0.77 -6.81
N TRP A 23 -1.00 -1.96 -6.59
CA TRP A 23 -0.22 -3.19 -6.48
C TRP A 23 0.72 -3.38 -7.68
N ARG A 24 0.23 -3.14 -8.91
CA ARG A 24 1.02 -3.22 -10.14
C ARG A 24 2.25 -2.31 -10.13
N THR A 25 2.22 -1.22 -9.38
CA THR A 25 3.37 -0.30 -9.24
C THR A 25 4.51 -0.96 -8.47
N ILE A 26 4.19 -1.71 -7.40
CA ILE A 26 5.14 -2.23 -6.42
C ILE A 26 5.43 -3.73 -6.56
N GLN A 27 4.58 -4.49 -7.25
CA GLN A 27 4.73 -5.94 -7.39
C GLN A 27 6.04 -6.35 -8.08
N ASP A 28 6.60 -5.45 -8.90
CA ASP A 28 7.85 -5.68 -9.63
C ASP A 28 9.10 -5.50 -8.71
N LEU A 29 8.91 -5.13 -7.44
CA LEU A 29 9.99 -5.04 -6.45
C LEU A 29 10.32 -6.43 -5.89
N ALA A 30 11.31 -7.08 -6.49
CA ALA A 30 11.72 -8.45 -6.15
C ALA A 30 12.08 -8.67 -4.67
N LYS A 31 12.48 -7.59 -3.96
CA LYS A 31 12.92 -7.66 -2.56
C LYS A 31 11.87 -7.19 -1.56
N ILE A 32 10.61 -6.98 -1.97
CA ILE A 32 9.57 -6.39 -1.10
C ILE A 32 9.39 -7.13 0.24
N ASP A 33 9.65 -8.45 0.25
CA ASP A 33 9.54 -9.29 1.46
C ASP A 33 10.87 -9.51 2.21
N ALA A 34 11.99 -9.05 1.65
CA ALA A 34 13.30 -9.17 2.29
C ALA A 34 13.43 -8.19 3.45
N GLU A 35 14.07 -8.58 4.55
CA GLU A 35 14.27 -7.72 5.74
C GLU A 35 15.09 -6.45 5.46
N SER A 36 15.92 -6.49 4.42
CA SER A 36 16.75 -5.36 3.96
C SER A 36 15.96 -4.33 3.16
N PHE A 37 14.76 -4.68 2.70
CA PHE A 37 13.92 -3.75 1.95
C PHE A 37 13.24 -2.74 2.86
N ASP A 38 13.21 -1.49 2.42
CA ASP A 38 12.54 -0.39 3.09
C ASP A 38 11.72 0.42 2.09
N MET A 39 10.49 0.75 2.46
CA MET A 39 9.63 1.60 1.63
C MET A 39 8.77 2.50 2.50
N SER A 40 8.92 3.80 2.31
CA SER A 40 8.18 4.83 3.06
C SER A 40 7.08 5.44 2.21
N LEU A 41 5.84 5.40 2.69
CA LEU A 41 4.65 5.85 1.95
C LEU A 41 3.81 6.90 2.69
N THR A 42 4.10 7.12 3.97
CA THR A 42 3.33 8.03 4.83
C THR A 42 3.48 9.51 4.43
N GLY A 43 2.49 10.33 4.78
CA GLY A 43 2.49 11.76 4.44
C GLY A 43 2.01 12.09 3.02
N ASN A 44 1.36 11.15 2.34
CA ASN A 44 0.69 11.36 1.05
C ASN A 44 -0.82 11.62 1.24
N LYS A 45 -1.48 12.10 0.18
CA LYS A 45 -2.91 12.42 0.14
C LYS A 45 -3.71 11.32 -0.56
N PHE A 46 -3.53 10.07 -0.11
CA PHE A 46 -4.14 8.94 -0.78
C PHE A 46 -5.67 9.00 -0.73
N SER A 47 -6.34 8.68 -1.83
CA SER A 47 -7.81 8.53 -1.89
C SER A 47 -8.20 7.15 -1.36
N CYS A 48 -9.16 7.09 -0.43
CA CYS A 48 -9.68 5.83 0.11
C CYS A 48 -10.57 5.12 -0.93
N ASP A 49 -9.93 4.39 -1.83
CA ASP A 49 -10.63 3.56 -2.83
C ASP A 49 -9.96 2.20 -3.02
N CYS A 50 -10.57 1.37 -3.87
CA CYS A 50 -10.20 -0.02 -4.05
C CYS A 50 -8.75 -0.19 -4.55
N ARG A 51 -8.15 0.83 -5.15
CA ARG A 51 -6.76 0.77 -5.63
C ARG A 51 -5.75 0.63 -4.49
N LEU A 52 -6.14 0.96 -3.24
CA LEU A 52 -5.33 0.77 -2.03
C LEU A 52 -5.61 -0.54 -1.30
N ALA A 53 -6.58 -1.34 -1.74
CA ALA A 53 -7.00 -2.56 -1.03
C ALA A 53 -5.86 -3.59 -0.87
N TRP A 54 -4.83 -3.53 -1.71
CA TRP A 54 -3.64 -4.37 -1.59
C TRP A 54 -2.93 -4.20 -0.24
N ILE A 55 -3.00 -3.00 0.36
CA ILE A 55 -2.39 -2.70 1.67
C ILE A 55 -3.00 -3.58 2.76
N LEU A 56 -4.32 -3.83 2.71
CA LEU A 56 -5.02 -4.70 3.66
C LEU A 56 -4.46 -6.13 3.64
N HIS A 57 -4.07 -6.59 2.45
CA HIS A 57 -3.54 -7.93 2.25
C HIS A 57 -2.07 -8.00 2.67
N LEU A 58 -1.23 -7.11 2.14
CA LEU A 58 0.21 -7.15 2.38
C LEU A 58 0.58 -6.89 3.84
N GLU A 59 -0.18 -6.07 4.57
CA GLU A 59 0.09 -5.86 6.00
C GLU A 59 0.03 -7.18 6.79
N LYS A 60 -0.83 -8.10 6.38
CA LYS A 60 -0.94 -9.42 7.02
C LYS A 60 0.09 -10.40 6.46
N ALA A 61 0.31 -10.36 5.14
CA ALA A 61 1.04 -11.39 4.42
C ALA A 61 2.57 -11.18 4.37
N THR A 62 3.06 -9.94 4.38
CA THR A 62 4.52 -9.68 4.31
C THR A 62 5.24 -10.20 5.55
N ARG A 63 6.45 -10.77 5.38
CA ARG A 63 7.39 -11.15 6.44
C ARG A 63 8.26 -9.97 6.88
N ASN A 64 8.44 -8.96 6.03
CA ASN A 64 9.22 -7.76 6.37
C ASN A 64 8.52 -6.91 7.43
N ALA A 65 9.04 -6.93 8.66
CA ALA A 65 8.47 -6.21 9.81
C ALA A 65 8.48 -4.67 9.64
N LYS A 66 9.48 -4.11 8.95
CA LYS A 66 9.56 -2.67 8.69
C LYS A 66 8.48 -2.24 7.71
N PHE A 67 8.36 -2.95 6.59
CA PHE A 67 7.35 -2.66 5.59
C PHE A 67 5.94 -2.86 6.15
N ARG A 68 5.72 -3.94 6.92
CA ARG A 68 4.48 -4.17 7.66
C ARG A 68 4.10 -2.97 8.55
N ARG A 69 5.08 -2.41 9.26
CA ARG A 69 4.88 -1.23 10.11
C ARG A 69 4.51 0.00 9.29
N GLU A 70 5.16 0.22 8.15
CA GLU A 70 4.80 1.33 7.25
C GLU A 70 3.36 1.19 6.73
N LEU A 71 2.97 0.00 6.24
CA LEU A 71 1.60 -0.26 5.78
C LEU A 71 0.53 0.04 6.83
N ARG A 72 0.80 -0.23 8.12
CA ARG A 72 -0.10 0.12 9.25
C ARG A 72 -0.27 1.62 9.51
N HIS A 73 0.56 2.46 8.91
CA HIS A 73 0.53 3.91 9.10
C HIS A 73 0.06 4.66 7.85
N VAL A 74 -0.07 3.99 6.70
CA VAL A 74 -0.67 4.59 5.51
C VAL A 74 -2.10 5.01 5.81
N LYS A 75 -2.38 6.30 5.59
CA LYS A 75 -3.70 6.93 5.72
C LYS A 75 -4.24 7.29 4.35
N CYS A 76 -5.56 7.33 4.23
CA CYS A 76 -6.27 7.83 3.06
C CYS A 76 -7.46 8.70 3.50
N ASP A 77 -7.97 9.49 2.58
CA ASP A 77 -9.16 10.34 2.75
C ASP A 77 -10.24 9.96 1.72
N PHE A 78 -11.51 9.99 2.13
CA PHE A 78 -12.64 9.86 1.19
C PHE A 78 -12.93 11.22 0.56
N GLU A 79 -13.17 11.29 -0.75
CA GLU A 79 -13.41 12.57 -1.44
C GLU A 79 -14.59 13.36 -0.84
N GLU A 80 -15.62 12.65 -0.36
CA GLU A 80 -16.80 13.24 0.30
C GLU A 80 -16.58 13.61 1.79
N ALA A 81 -15.50 13.13 2.41
CA ALA A 81 -15.20 13.44 3.81
C ALA A 81 -14.55 14.82 4.00
N SER A 82 -14.28 15.56 2.92
CA SER A 82 -13.86 16.97 2.97
C SER A 82 -14.89 17.90 3.63
N ALA A 83 -16.15 17.44 3.81
CA ALA A 83 -17.21 18.15 4.54
C ALA A 83 -17.36 17.72 6.03
N SER A 84 -16.66 16.67 6.46
CA SER A 84 -16.70 16.17 7.83
C SER A 84 -15.41 16.56 8.55
N ASN A 85 -15.54 17.12 9.75
CA ASN A 85 -14.49 17.61 10.64
C ASN A 85 -13.49 16.53 11.15
N MET A 86 -13.20 15.48 10.37
CA MET A 86 -12.16 14.49 10.65
C MET A 86 -10.82 15.02 10.15
N THR A 87 -10.09 15.71 11.03
CA THR A 87 -8.78 16.34 10.77
C THR A 87 -7.62 15.35 10.59
N GLY A 88 -7.89 14.08 10.32
CA GLY A 88 -6.85 13.09 10.07
C GLY A 88 -7.42 11.87 9.37
N GLY A 89 -6.96 11.63 8.14
CA GLY A 89 -7.42 10.51 7.31
C GLY A 89 -7.42 9.14 7.99
N SER A 90 -8.23 8.26 7.42
CA SER A 90 -8.41 6.89 7.90
C SER A 90 -7.19 6.04 7.58
N LYS A 91 -6.68 5.28 8.56
CA LYS A 91 -5.66 4.26 8.28
C LYS A 91 -6.26 3.22 7.35
N VAL A 92 -5.61 2.96 6.21
CA VAL A 92 -6.13 2.02 5.20
C VAL A 92 -6.41 0.66 5.82
N VAL A 93 -5.48 0.16 6.65
CA VAL A 93 -5.59 -1.14 7.36
C VAL A 93 -6.78 -1.27 8.31
N ARG A 94 -7.49 -0.17 8.63
CA ARG A 94 -8.70 -0.18 9.46
C ARG A 94 -9.99 -0.20 8.63
N LEU A 95 -9.89 -0.16 7.31
CA LEU A 95 -11.02 -0.18 6.40
C LEU A 95 -11.28 -1.60 5.89
N SER A 96 -12.51 -1.84 5.46
CA SER A 96 -12.92 -3.04 4.72
C SER A 96 -12.88 -2.81 3.21
N LEU A 97 -12.85 -3.91 2.44
CA LEU A 97 -12.96 -3.86 0.98
C LEU A 97 -14.22 -3.11 0.51
N LYS A 98 -15.34 -3.32 1.20
CA LYS A 98 -16.60 -2.62 0.91
C LYS A 98 -16.49 -1.12 1.16
N GLN A 99 -15.84 -0.69 2.25
CA GLN A 99 -15.62 0.74 2.52
C GLN A 99 -14.69 1.39 1.50
N LEU A 100 -13.71 0.65 0.98
CA LEU A 100 -12.87 1.09 -0.13
C LEU A 100 -13.59 1.03 -1.50
N GLY A 101 -14.87 0.63 -1.55
CA GLY A 101 -15.61 0.54 -2.81
C GLY A 101 -15.11 -0.56 -3.75
N CYS A 102 -14.49 -1.62 -3.23
CA CYS A 102 -14.14 -2.78 -4.03
C CYS A 102 -15.37 -3.62 -4.38
N THR A 103 -15.36 -4.19 -5.58
CA THR A 103 -16.34 -5.15 -6.06
C THR A 103 -16.09 -6.54 -5.43
N GLU A 104 -17.09 -7.43 -5.51
CA GLU A 104 -17.00 -8.78 -4.93
C GLU A 104 -15.96 -9.67 -5.62
N ASP A 105 -15.67 -9.39 -6.89
CA ASP A 105 -14.66 -10.04 -7.73
C ASP A 105 -13.25 -9.46 -7.56
N TYR A 106 -13.02 -8.63 -6.53
CA TYR A 106 -11.69 -8.09 -6.25
C TYR A 106 -10.64 -9.20 -6.07
N GLU A 107 -9.72 -9.28 -7.02
CA GLU A 107 -8.62 -10.22 -7.00
C GLU A 107 -7.55 -9.77 -6.00
N ARG A 108 -7.29 -10.60 -4.99
CA ARG A 108 -6.27 -10.30 -3.98
C ARG A 108 -4.89 -10.43 -4.61
N PRO A 109 -3.98 -9.48 -4.34
CA PRO A 109 -2.60 -9.60 -4.78
C PRO A 109 -1.97 -10.89 -4.26
N ALA A 110 -1.47 -11.74 -5.16
CA ALA A 110 -0.53 -12.77 -4.76
C ALA A 110 0.81 -12.08 -4.47
N LEU A 111 1.28 -12.15 -3.23
CA LEU A 111 2.73 -12.10 -3.02
C LEU A 111 3.26 -13.30 -3.80
N GLY A 112 3.84 -13.06 -4.97
CA GLY A 112 4.40 -14.14 -5.78
C GLY A 112 5.26 -15.01 -4.87
N ASP A 113 5.13 -16.32 -5.01
CA ASP A 113 6.08 -17.25 -4.40
C ASP A 113 7.46 -16.87 -4.95
N PHE A 114 8.18 -16.00 -4.22
CA PHE A 114 9.57 -15.68 -4.51
C PHE A 114 10.48 -16.89 -4.29
N ALA A 115 9.91 -18.06 -3.96
CA ALA A 115 10.53 -19.35 -4.13
C ALA A 115 10.36 -19.80 -5.58
N HIS A 116 11.27 -19.42 -6.47
CA HIS A 116 11.79 -20.23 -7.58
C HIS A 116 12.81 -19.42 -8.39
N ASN A 117 14.05 -19.36 -7.88
CA ASN A 117 15.30 -19.73 -8.57
C ASN A 117 16.50 -19.42 -7.68
#